data_AF-A0A1H3WV31-F1
#
_entry.id   AF-A0A1H3WV31-F1
#
_cell.length_a   1.000
_cell.length_b   1.000
_cell.length_c   1.000
_cell.angle_alpha   90.00
_cell.angle_beta   90.00
_cell.angle_gamma   90.00
#
_symmetry.space_group_name_H-M   'P 1'
#
loop_
_entity.id
_entity.type
_entity.pdbx_description
1 polymer ?
#
loop_
_entity_poly.entity_id
_entity_poly.type
_entity_poly.pdbx_seq_one_letter_code
_entity_poly.pdbx_strand_id
1 'polypeptide(L)'
;MPGCFFAMLSGYFSYWFIPVFIITCIALGYLYLSYFMKIWSKKLDQFAEHWQFAGKIRMITGTLLAIGLFWFGFLLPYLWTGNVDGLTTKIRQIPAKITWRYIGNFEAQEFHKAFKRAVAAVGDQPTVFLFFYRDYSYFSAEDKNKKGRYPSIYMHGNSRFSYGFDQSPDNEKVLFKAGEVSEAALDKVLQHLKKHYNLRQVLYIGIDKNRRWGLKGPDGLVHNEVMLDIRVVFNGGHRSLKYDGRTGDFLQEKVY
;
A
#
# COMPACT_ATOMS: atom_id res chain seq x y z
N MET A 1 1.06 19.58 -15.45
CA MET A 1 0.22 19.26 -14.28
C MET A 1 -0.45 17.87 -14.22
N PRO A 2 -0.41 16.95 -15.23
CA PRO A 2 -1.00 15.61 -15.04
C PRO A 2 -0.13 14.65 -14.21
N GLY A 3 1.19 14.87 -14.13
CA GLY A 3 2.10 14.00 -13.40
C GLY A 3 1.85 13.92 -11.89
N CYS A 4 1.46 15.04 -11.25
CA CYS A 4 1.10 15.04 -9.83
C CYS A 4 -0.23 14.29 -9.57
N PHE A 5 -1.18 14.40 -10.50
CA PHE A 5 -2.44 13.68 -10.39
C PHE A 5 -2.24 12.16 -10.52
N PHE A 6 -1.46 11.72 -11.52
CA PHE A 6 -1.09 10.31 -11.66
C PHE A 6 -0.24 9.79 -10.51
N ALA A 7 0.70 10.59 -9.99
CA ALA A 7 1.50 10.24 -8.81
C ALA A 7 0.65 10.13 -7.53
N MET A 8 -0.45 10.89 -7.43
CA MET A 8 -1.38 10.84 -6.30
C MET A 8 -2.23 9.57 -6.34
N LEU A 9 -2.73 9.22 -7.54
CA LEU A 9 -3.47 7.99 -7.79
C LEU A 9 -2.60 6.73 -7.70
N SER A 10 -1.31 6.82 -8.05
CA SER A 10 -0.37 5.70 -7.97
C SER A 10 0.17 5.43 -6.56
N GLY A 11 -0.19 6.28 -5.59
CA GLY A 11 0.20 6.09 -4.19
C GLY A 11 1.58 6.63 -3.82
N TYR A 12 2.32 7.20 -4.78
CA TYR A 12 3.72 7.67 -4.62
C TYR A 12 3.86 9.04 -3.94
N PHE A 13 2.76 9.75 -3.67
CA PHE A 13 2.87 11.03 -2.95
C PHE A 13 3.32 10.85 -1.51
N SER A 14 4.42 11.54 -1.17
CA SER A 14 4.93 11.67 0.19
C SER A 14 3.84 12.25 1.11
N TYR A 15 3.68 11.68 2.30
CA TYR A 15 2.64 12.07 3.27
C TYR A 15 2.69 13.55 3.66
N TRP A 16 3.86 14.19 3.56
CA TRP A 16 4.04 15.63 3.77
C TRP A 16 3.32 16.50 2.75
N PHE A 17 2.99 15.95 1.60
CA PHE A 17 2.29 16.68 0.56
C PHE A 17 0.80 16.81 0.84
N ILE A 18 0.20 15.95 1.69
CA ILE A 18 -1.20 16.08 2.08
C ILE A 18 -1.44 17.39 2.85
N PRO A 19 -0.71 17.71 3.94
CA PRO A 19 -0.87 18.98 4.63
C PRO A 19 -0.48 20.17 3.74
N VAL A 20 0.58 20.05 2.93
CA VAL A 20 0.95 21.12 1.97
C VAL A 20 -0.16 21.35 0.94
N PHE A 21 -0.77 20.29 0.40
CA PHE A 21 -1.88 20.37 -0.54
C PHE A 21 -3.13 20.96 0.11
N ILE A 22 -3.47 20.54 1.34
CA ILE A 22 -4.58 21.13 2.12
C ILE A 22 -4.35 22.63 2.33
N ILE A 23 -3.18 23.03 2.83
CA ILE A 23 -2.82 24.44 3.05
C ILE A 23 -2.85 25.21 1.73
N THR A 24 -2.32 24.64 0.65
CA THR A 24 -2.31 25.25 -0.68
C THR A 24 -3.71 25.39 -1.24
N CYS A 25 -4.60 24.42 -1.07
CA CYS A 25 -6.01 24.51 -1.47
C CYS A 25 -6.76 25.55 -0.65
N ILE A 26 -6.51 25.66 0.66
CA ILE A 26 -7.10 26.69 1.51
C ILE A 26 -6.61 28.09 1.10
N ALA A 27 -5.31 28.26 0.89
CA ALA A 27 -4.73 29.51 0.40
C ALA A 27 -5.22 29.86 -1.01
N LEU A 28 -5.25 28.86 -1.90
CA LEU A 28 -5.93 28.77 -3.18
C LEU A 28 -7.33 29.39 -3.15
N GLY A 29 -8.20 28.73 -2.39
CA GLY A 29 -9.59 29.08 -2.21
C GLY A 29 -9.75 30.48 -1.63
N TYR A 30 -8.94 30.85 -0.64
CA TYR A 30 -8.96 32.19 -0.05
C TYR A 30 -8.56 33.27 -1.07
N LEU A 31 -7.48 33.06 -1.82
CA LEU A 31 -7.02 33.99 -2.86
C LEU A 31 -8.07 34.12 -3.97
N TYR A 32 -8.60 32.99 -4.47
CA TYR A 32 -9.61 33.00 -5.51
C TYR A 32 -10.91 33.67 -5.04
N LEU A 33 -11.36 33.40 -3.81
CA LEU A 33 -12.51 34.07 -3.20
C LEU A 33 -12.26 35.56 -3.01
N SER A 34 -11.07 35.95 -2.55
CA SER A 34 -10.71 37.36 -2.35
C SER A 34 -10.72 38.12 -3.69
N TYR A 35 -10.21 37.49 -4.75
CA TYR A 35 -10.17 38.03 -6.10
C TYR A 35 -11.57 38.09 -6.73
N PHE A 36 -12.32 36.98 -6.66
CA PHE A 36 -13.70 36.91 -7.15
C PHE A 36 -14.57 37.96 -6.45
N MET A 37 -14.47 38.08 -5.12
CA MET A 37 -15.19 39.10 -4.37
C MET A 37 -14.70 40.52 -4.65
N LYS A 38 -13.45 40.73 -5.04
CA LYS A 38 -12.97 42.05 -5.49
C LYS A 38 -13.64 42.43 -6.82
N ILE A 39 -13.78 41.48 -7.75
CA ILE A 39 -14.50 41.67 -9.01
C ILE A 39 -16.00 41.85 -8.76
N TRP A 40 -16.59 41.05 -7.87
CA TRP A 40 -18.01 41.10 -7.53
C TRP A 40 -18.37 42.32 -6.67
N SER A 41 -17.50 42.80 -5.78
CA SER A 41 -17.72 44.03 -4.99
C SER A 41 -17.89 45.24 -5.89
N LYS A 42 -17.11 45.36 -6.96
CA LYS A 42 -17.32 46.41 -7.98
C LYS A 42 -18.71 46.37 -8.64
N LYS A 43 -19.38 45.21 -8.64
CA LYS A 43 -20.77 45.04 -9.13
C LYS A 43 -21.82 45.12 -8.00
N LEU A 44 -21.46 44.73 -6.78
CA LEU A 44 -22.32 44.72 -5.60
C LEU A 44 -22.38 46.09 -4.91
N ASP A 45 -21.36 46.94 -5.03
CA ASP A 45 -21.38 48.31 -4.49
C ASP A 45 -22.46 49.17 -5.18
N GLN A 46 -22.94 48.75 -6.36
CA GLN A 46 -24.15 49.31 -7.00
C GLN A 46 -25.48 48.82 -6.37
N PHE A 47 -25.44 47.83 -5.47
CA PHE A 47 -26.58 47.19 -4.81
C PHE A 47 -26.49 47.19 -3.26
N ALA A 48 -25.35 47.59 -2.67
CA ALA A 48 -25.00 47.31 -1.28
C ALA A 48 -25.31 48.44 -0.27
N GLU A 49 -26.18 49.40 -0.59
CA GLU A 49 -26.58 50.43 0.38
C GLU A 49 -27.47 49.91 1.53
N HIS A 50 -27.96 48.66 1.49
CA HIS A 50 -29.01 48.22 2.43
C HIS A 50 -28.76 46.95 3.26
N TRP A 51 -27.60 46.32 3.21
CA TRP A 51 -27.43 45.01 3.87
C TRP A 51 -26.22 44.94 4.80
N GLN A 52 -26.46 45.20 6.10
CA GLN A 52 -25.51 44.92 7.21
C GLN A 52 -25.12 43.42 7.34
N PHE A 53 -25.76 42.53 6.56
CA PHE A 53 -25.48 41.09 6.54
C PHE A 53 -24.51 40.64 5.43
N ALA A 54 -24.09 41.52 4.52
CA ALA A 54 -23.26 41.16 3.38
C ALA A 54 -21.91 40.50 3.77
N GLY A 55 -21.30 40.95 4.87
CA GLY A 55 -20.05 40.37 5.40
C GLY A 55 -20.20 38.94 5.91
N LYS A 56 -21.31 38.63 6.60
CA LYS A 56 -21.60 37.27 7.12
C LYS A 56 -21.92 36.30 5.98
N ILE A 57 -22.71 36.74 5.00
CA ILE A 57 -23.03 35.96 3.79
C ILE A 57 -21.75 35.65 3.02
N ARG A 58 -20.88 36.65 2.80
CA ARG A 58 -19.58 36.48 2.11
C ARG A 58 -18.69 35.41 2.76
N MET A 59 -18.61 35.39 4.09
CA MET A 59 -17.80 34.41 4.82
C MET A 59 -18.40 33.00 4.73
N ILE A 60 -19.72 32.86 4.85
CA ILE A 60 -20.43 31.57 4.75
C ILE A 60 -20.27 31.00 3.34
N THR A 61 -20.58 31.78 2.31
CA THR A 61 -20.47 31.35 0.91
C THR A 61 -19.02 30.96 0.58
N GLY A 62 -18.04 31.73 1.03
CA GLY A 62 -16.63 31.42 0.84
C GLY A 62 -16.19 30.12 1.51
N THR A 63 -16.64 29.89 2.73
CA THR A 63 -16.34 28.66 3.47
C THR A 63 -16.97 27.45 2.79
N LEU A 64 -18.24 27.55 2.37
CA LEU A 64 -18.93 26.48 1.63
C LEU A 64 -18.25 26.17 0.31
N LEU A 65 -17.76 27.18 -0.40
CA LEU A 65 -17.08 27.02 -1.69
C LEU A 65 -15.68 26.41 -1.51
N ALA A 66 -14.95 26.80 -0.46
CA ALA A 66 -13.66 26.19 -0.11
C ALA A 66 -13.83 24.71 0.32
N ILE A 67 -14.85 24.41 1.13
CA ILE A 67 -15.22 23.04 1.49
C ILE A 67 -15.56 22.27 0.20
N GLY A 68 -16.44 22.81 -0.65
CA GLY A 68 -16.81 22.21 -1.93
C GLY A 68 -15.59 21.89 -2.79
N LEU A 69 -14.71 22.86 -3.03
CA LEU A 69 -13.48 22.66 -3.80
C LEU A 69 -12.52 21.64 -3.17
N PHE A 70 -12.42 21.60 -1.84
CA PHE A 70 -11.66 20.58 -1.14
C PHE A 70 -12.23 19.18 -1.37
N TRP A 71 -13.54 18.99 -1.17
CA TRP A 71 -14.19 17.69 -1.40
C TRP A 71 -14.11 17.25 -2.86
N PHE A 72 -14.33 18.16 -3.82
CA PHE A 72 -14.22 17.88 -5.26
C PHE A 72 -12.78 17.61 -5.72
N GLY A 73 -11.80 18.39 -5.24
CA GLY A 73 -10.40 18.26 -5.66
C GLY A 73 -9.66 17.11 -4.98
N PHE A 74 -10.01 16.79 -3.74
CA PHE A 74 -9.30 15.79 -2.93
C PHE A 74 -9.99 14.43 -2.90
N LEU A 75 -11.30 14.37 -2.64
CA LEU A 75 -12.00 13.09 -2.42
C LEU A 75 -12.53 12.45 -3.71
N LEU A 76 -12.99 13.28 -4.65
CA LEU A 76 -13.58 12.81 -5.90
C LEU A 76 -12.65 11.90 -6.73
N PRO A 77 -11.32 12.13 -6.81
CA PRO A 77 -10.39 11.21 -7.46
C PRO A 77 -10.39 9.81 -6.82
N TYR A 78 -10.42 9.70 -5.48
CA TYR A 78 -10.44 8.41 -4.79
C TYR A 78 -11.76 7.67 -4.94
N LEU A 79 -12.87 8.40 -4.94
CA LEU A 79 -14.20 7.85 -5.24
C LEU A 79 -14.24 7.31 -6.66
N TRP A 80 -13.73 8.08 -7.63
CA TRP A 80 -13.79 7.70 -9.04
C TRP A 80 -12.88 6.52 -9.38
N THR A 81 -11.72 6.39 -8.73
CA THR A 81 -10.83 5.22 -8.90
C THR A 81 -11.18 4.03 -8.00
N GLY A 82 -12.23 4.12 -7.17
CA GLY A 82 -12.56 3.07 -6.19
C GLY A 82 -11.45 2.81 -5.16
N ASN A 83 -10.59 3.80 -4.88
CA ASN A 83 -9.44 3.69 -3.99
C ASN A 83 -9.68 4.39 -2.63
N VAL A 84 -10.94 4.50 -2.22
CA VAL A 84 -11.35 5.07 -0.92
C VAL A 84 -10.73 4.28 0.23
N ASP A 85 -10.59 2.96 0.08
CA ASP A 85 -9.86 2.12 1.02
C ASP A 85 -8.41 2.56 1.20
N GLY A 86 -7.72 2.88 0.10
CA GLY A 86 -6.35 3.37 0.14
C GLY A 86 -6.24 4.71 0.88
N LEU A 87 -7.19 5.62 0.65
CA LEU A 87 -7.26 6.90 1.39
C LEU A 87 -7.51 6.67 2.88
N THR A 88 -8.45 5.79 3.21
CA THR A 88 -8.82 5.47 4.60
C THR A 88 -7.66 4.84 5.36
N THR A 89 -6.96 3.88 4.75
CA THR A 89 -5.74 3.30 5.30
C THR A 89 -4.66 4.36 5.48
N LYS A 90 -4.45 5.26 4.52
CA LYS A 90 -3.48 6.36 4.66
C LYS A 90 -3.81 7.25 5.86
N ILE A 91 -5.06 7.69 6.02
CA ILE A 91 -5.50 8.53 7.14
C ILE A 91 -5.31 7.80 8.48
N ARG A 92 -5.75 6.53 8.58
CA ARG A 92 -5.60 5.71 9.79
C ARG A 92 -4.14 5.55 10.23
N GLN A 93 -3.22 5.55 9.27
CA GLN A 93 -1.79 5.37 9.51
C GLN A 93 -1.05 6.66 9.86
N ILE A 94 -1.63 7.85 9.67
CA ILE A 94 -0.97 9.15 9.95
C ILE A 94 -0.43 9.22 11.38
N PRO A 95 -1.23 8.92 12.45
CA PRO A 95 -0.72 9.00 13.81
C PRO A 95 0.46 8.06 14.06
N ALA A 96 0.42 6.85 13.51
CA ALA A 96 1.50 5.87 13.64
C ALA A 96 2.77 6.30 12.88
N LYS A 97 2.62 6.98 11.74
CA LYS A 97 3.73 7.55 10.96
C LYS A 97 4.39 8.73 11.68
N ILE A 98 3.59 9.63 12.26
CA ILE A 98 4.09 10.77 13.06
C ILE A 98 4.83 10.30 14.31
N THR A 99 4.33 9.24 14.95
CA THR A 99 4.94 8.68 16.18
C THR A 99 6.03 7.63 15.90
N TRP A 100 6.42 7.41 14.65
CA TRP A 100 7.43 6.40 14.26
C TRP A 100 7.11 4.97 14.74
N ARG A 101 5.81 4.67 14.89
CA ARG A 101 5.25 3.37 15.27
C ARG A 101 4.70 2.60 14.07
N TYR A 102 4.87 3.12 12.87
CA TYR A 102 4.32 2.56 11.65
C TYR A 102 4.95 1.21 11.28
N ILE A 103 4.11 0.17 11.24
CA ILE A 103 4.46 -1.18 10.78
C ILE A 103 3.66 -1.62 9.54
N GLY A 104 2.74 -0.78 9.06
CA GLY A 104 2.05 -0.96 7.78
C GLY A 104 1.35 -2.29 7.62
N ASN A 105 1.59 -2.95 6.48
CA ASN A 105 1.04 -4.26 6.16
C ASN A 105 1.42 -5.34 7.19
N PHE A 106 2.32 -5.14 8.15
CA PHE A 106 2.59 -6.15 9.19
C PHE A 106 1.57 -6.14 10.34
N GLU A 107 0.62 -5.21 10.34
CA GLU A 107 -0.59 -5.37 11.14
C GLU A 107 -1.48 -6.47 10.53
N ALA A 108 -1.96 -7.40 11.35
CA ALA A 108 -2.70 -8.58 10.88
C ALA A 108 -3.83 -8.23 9.90
N GLN A 109 -4.70 -7.27 10.24
CA GLN A 109 -5.81 -6.85 9.36
C GLN A 109 -5.33 -6.30 8.02
N GLU A 110 -4.27 -5.49 8.01
CA GLU A 110 -3.74 -4.90 6.78
C GLU A 110 -2.94 -5.93 5.98
N PHE A 111 -2.25 -6.87 6.65
CA PHE A 111 -1.59 -8.00 6.02
C PHE A 111 -2.59 -8.86 5.24
N HIS A 112 -3.70 -9.27 5.87
CA HIS A 112 -4.72 -10.08 5.18
C HIS A 112 -5.32 -9.35 3.99
N LYS A 113 -5.58 -8.04 4.10
CA LYS A 113 -6.06 -7.25 2.96
C LYS A 113 -5.04 -7.23 1.83
N ALA A 114 -3.77 -6.98 2.14
CA ALA A 114 -2.69 -6.97 1.15
C ALA A 114 -2.52 -8.34 0.48
N PHE A 115 -2.57 -9.41 1.28
CA PHE A 115 -2.48 -10.80 0.82
C PHE A 115 -3.66 -11.16 -0.09
N LYS A 116 -4.91 -10.97 0.36
CA LYS A 116 -6.12 -11.25 -0.44
C LYS A 116 -6.13 -10.49 -1.76
N ARG A 117 -5.72 -9.22 -1.75
CA ARG A 117 -5.58 -8.43 -2.98
C ARG A 117 -4.52 -9.00 -3.92
N ALA A 118 -3.38 -9.43 -3.41
CA ALA A 118 -2.31 -10.02 -4.22
C ALA A 118 -2.76 -11.36 -4.83
N VAL A 119 -3.37 -12.23 -4.02
CA VAL A 119 -3.95 -13.51 -4.48
C VAL A 119 -5.02 -13.27 -5.55
N ALA A 120 -5.94 -12.32 -5.34
CA ALA A 120 -6.96 -12.00 -6.34
C ALA A 120 -6.37 -11.41 -7.64
N ALA A 121 -5.32 -10.60 -7.54
CA ALA A 121 -4.67 -9.98 -8.70
C ALA A 121 -3.92 -10.99 -9.59
N VAL A 122 -3.40 -12.06 -8.98
CA VAL A 122 -2.69 -13.16 -9.64
C VAL A 122 -3.66 -14.27 -10.08
N GLY A 123 -4.63 -14.62 -9.26
CA GLY A 123 -5.54 -15.74 -9.50
C GLY A 123 -4.78 -17.08 -9.51
N ASP A 124 -5.10 -17.93 -10.49
CA ASP A 124 -4.50 -19.26 -10.64
C ASP A 124 -3.19 -19.31 -11.43
N GLN A 125 -2.61 -18.13 -11.74
CA GLN A 125 -1.38 -18.03 -12.51
C GLN A 125 -0.19 -18.64 -11.76
N PRO A 126 0.74 -19.32 -12.47
CA PRO A 126 2.03 -19.70 -11.89
C PRO A 126 2.76 -18.48 -11.33
N THR A 127 3.12 -18.53 -10.06
CA THR A 127 3.68 -17.44 -9.27
C THR A 127 5.11 -17.75 -8.87
N VAL A 128 6.01 -16.79 -9.04
CA VAL A 128 7.42 -16.90 -8.63
C VAL A 128 7.57 -16.50 -7.15
N PHE A 129 6.97 -15.39 -6.75
CA PHE A 129 6.97 -14.93 -5.35
C PHE A 129 5.83 -13.96 -5.06
N LEU A 130 5.48 -13.85 -3.77
CA LEU A 130 4.62 -12.80 -3.21
C LEU A 130 5.35 -12.15 -2.01
N PHE A 131 5.80 -10.91 -2.15
CA PHE A 131 6.47 -10.16 -1.09
C PHE A 131 5.59 -9.02 -0.58
N PHE A 132 5.52 -8.87 0.73
CA PHE A 132 4.74 -7.85 1.42
C PHE A 132 5.70 -6.95 2.20
N TYR A 133 5.86 -5.73 1.72
CA TYR A 133 6.55 -4.65 2.42
C TYR A 133 5.55 -3.85 3.25
N ARG A 134 6.02 -2.95 4.11
CA ARG A 134 5.16 -2.12 4.96
C ARG A 134 4.13 -1.33 4.17
N ASP A 135 4.54 -0.73 3.07
CA ASP A 135 3.69 0.16 2.29
C ASP A 135 3.14 -0.46 1.02
N TYR A 136 3.69 -1.57 0.51
CA TYR A 136 3.29 -2.13 -0.77
C TYR A 136 3.49 -3.64 -0.83
N SER A 137 2.83 -4.29 -1.77
CA SER A 137 3.10 -5.67 -2.15
C SER A 137 3.88 -5.68 -3.45
N TYR A 138 4.79 -6.64 -3.58
CA TYR A 138 5.61 -6.87 -4.76
C TYR A 138 5.56 -8.34 -5.11
N PHE A 139 5.12 -8.67 -6.32
CA PHE A 139 4.94 -10.05 -6.73
C PHE A 139 5.28 -10.25 -8.19
N SER A 140 5.56 -11.50 -8.56
CA SER A 140 5.77 -11.89 -9.94
C SER A 140 4.99 -13.17 -10.23
N ALA A 141 4.19 -13.12 -11.29
CA ALA A 141 3.37 -14.22 -11.75
C ALA A 141 3.29 -14.19 -13.28
N GLU A 142 3.00 -15.34 -13.88
CA GLU A 142 2.96 -15.50 -15.33
C GLU A 142 1.94 -14.53 -15.97
N ASP A 143 2.33 -13.88 -17.05
CA ASP A 143 1.44 -13.00 -17.82
C ASP A 143 0.33 -13.83 -18.49
N LYS A 144 -0.93 -13.43 -18.24
CA LYS A 144 -2.14 -14.05 -18.84
C LYS A 144 -2.06 -14.13 -20.36
N ASN A 145 -1.39 -13.18 -21.00
CA ASN A 145 -1.32 -13.04 -22.45
C ASN A 145 -0.01 -13.59 -23.04
N LYS A 146 0.99 -13.90 -22.20
CA LYS A 146 2.32 -14.33 -22.65
C LYS A 146 2.89 -15.40 -21.71
N LYS A 147 2.66 -16.66 -22.07
CA LYS A 147 3.21 -17.83 -21.37
C LYS A 147 4.74 -17.73 -21.27
N GLY A 148 5.29 -18.10 -20.12
CA GLY A 148 6.73 -18.06 -19.82
C GLY A 148 7.26 -16.68 -19.44
N ARG A 149 6.42 -15.64 -19.46
CA ARG A 149 6.81 -14.27 -19.07
C ARG A 149 6.30 -13.96 -17.66
N TYR A 150 7.19 -13.57 -16.76
CA TYR A 150 6.85 -13.33 -15.34
C TYR A 150 7.13 -11.88 -14.93
N PRO A 151 6.27 -10.92 -15.32
CA PRO A 151 6.48 -9.52 -15.00
C PRO A 151 6.48 -9.25 -13.50
N SER A 152 7.37 -8.35 -13.09
CA SER A 152 7.46 -7.84 -11.73
C SER A 152 6.38 -6.77 -11.50
N ILE A 153 5.52 -6.99 -10.51
CA ILE A 153 4.32 -6.18 -10.26
C ILE A 153 4.40 -5.58 -8.86
N TYR A 154 4.19 -4.28 -8.79
CA TYR A 154 4.04 -3.52 -7.55
C TYR A 154 2.57 -3.17 -7.34
N MET A 155 2.10 -3.32 -6.11
CA MET A 155 0.72 -3.02 -5.74
C MET A 155 0.69 -2.20 -4.45
N HIS A 156 0.04 -1.04 -4.52
CA HIS A 156 -0.20 -0.15 -3.38
C HIS A 156 -1.69 0.13 -3.27
N GLY A 157 -2.36 -0.45 -2.26
CA GLY A 157 -3.82 -0.42 -2.20
C GLY A 157 -4.42 -1.15 -3.40
N ASN A 158 -5.30 -0.46 -4.15
CA ASN A 158 -5.90 -0.98 -5.39
C ASN A 158 -5.10 -0.60 -6.65
N SER A 159 -4.04 0.20 -6.51
CA SER A 159 -3.22 0.65 -7.64
C SER A 159 -2.16 -0.40 -7.96
N ARG A 160 -2.08 -0.81 -9.23
CA ARG A 160 -1.14 -1.81 -9.75
C ARG A 160 -0.24 -1.20 -10.81
N PHE A 161 1.05 -1.45 -10.71
CA PHE A 161 2.05 -1.02 -11.69
C PHE A 161 2.98 -2.18 -12.02
N SER A 162 3.30 -2.33 -13.30
CA SER A 162 4.37 -3.22 -13.75
C SER A 162 5.60 -2.36 -14.00
N TYR A 163 6.67 -2.59 -13.22
CA TYR A 163 7.95 -1.90 -13.38
C TYR A 163 9.07 -2.89 -13.07
N GLY A 164 10.15 -2.82 -13.84
CA GLY A 164 11.32 -3.67 -13.65
C GLY A 164 11.42 -4.83 -14.63
N PHE A 165 12.37 -5.73 -14.37
CA PHE A 165 12.69 -6.86 -15.22
C PHE A 165 11.70 -8.00 -15.00
N ASP A 166 11.41 -8.72 -16.08
CA ASP A 166 10.71 -9.99 -15.99
C ASP A 166 11.59 -10.96 -15.18
N GLN A 167 10.95 -11.71 -14.29
CA GLN A 167 11.63 -12.76 -13.54
C GLN A 167 11.82 -13.97 -14.45
N SER A 168 12.96 -14.64 -14.29
CA SER A 168 13.24 -15.91 -14.95
C SER A 168 13.36 -16.97 -13.86
N PRO A 169 12.28 -17.73 -13.57
CA PRO A 169 12.35 -18.79 -12.57
C PRO A 169 13.36 -19.86 -13.03
N ASP A 170 14.19 -20.35 -12.11
CA ASP A 170 15.22 -21.36 -12.42
C ASP A 170 14.63 -22.62 -13.09
N ASN A 171 13.41 -22.99 -12.73
CA ASN A 171 12.62 -24.05 -13.35
C ASN A 171 11.14 -23.98 -12.92
N GLU A 172 10.28 -24.79 -13.54
CA GLU A 172 8.85 -24.81 -13.20
C GLU A 172 8.54 -25.31 -11.78
N LYS A 173 9.44 -26.05 -11.12
CA LYS A 173 9.20 -26.58 -9.76
C LYS A 173 9.22 -25.48 -8.69
N VAL A 174 9.90 -24.35 -8.96
CA VAL A 174 9.89 -23.19 -8.05
C VAL A 174 8.67 -22.29 -8.22
N LEU A 175 7.74 -22.66 -9.12
CA LEU A 175 6.47 -21.97 -9.28
C LEU A 175 5.41 -22.54 -8.34
N PHE A 176 4.54 -21.67 -7.86
CA PHE A 176 3.39 -22.05 -7.04
C PHE A 176 2.13 -21.31 -7.48
N LYS A 177 0.97 -21.84 -7.13
CA LYS A 177 -0.28 -21.08 -7.21
C LYS A 177 -0.46 -20.29 -5.91
N ALA A 178 -0.86 -19.03 -6.02
CA ALA A 178 -1.06 -18.16 -4.85
C ALA A 178 -2.03 -18.78 -3.82
N GLY A 179 -3.00 -19.57 -4.28
CA GLY A 179 -3.94 -20.32 -3.42
C GLY A 179 -3.34 -21.50 -2.63
N GLU A 180 -2.10 -21.93 -2.92
CA GLU A 180 -1.40 -22.95 -2.11
C GLU A 180 -0.95 -22.42 -0.74
N VAL A 181 -0.94 -21.10 -0.56
CA VAL A 181 -0.52 -20.46 0.69
C VAL A 181 -1.65 -20.52 1.70
N SER A 182 -1.35 -21.06 2.88
CA SER A 182 -2.31 -21.12 3.98
C SER A 182 -2.42 -19.78 4.70
N GLU A 183 -3.62 -19.17 4.73
CA GLU A 183 -3.89 -17.98 5.56
C GLU A 183 -3.60 -18.26 7.05
N ALA A 184 -3.92 -19.47 7.53
CA ALA A 184 -3.64 -19.88 8.89
C ALA A 184 -2.12 -19.98 9.18
N ALA A 185 -1.31 -20.38 8.20
CA ALA A 185 0.14 -20.35 8.33
C ALA A 185 0.66 -18.91 8.47
N LEU A 186 0.13 -17.98 7.66
CA LEU A 186 0.48 -16.57 7.74
C LEU A 186 0.11 -15.96 9.10
N ASP A 187 -1.06 -16.32 9.65
CA ASP A 187 -1.48 -15.90 10.99
C ASP A 187 -0.52 -16.38 12.07
N LYS A 188 -0.11 -17.65 12.01
CA LYS A 188 0.86 -18.23 12.95
C LYS A 188 2.20 -17.49 12.89
N VAL A 189 2.68 -17.18 11.68
CA VAL A 189 3.91 -16.40 11.49
C VAL A 189 3.76 -15.00 12.08
N LEU A 190 2.67 -14.28 11.79
CA LEU A 190 2.43 -12.93 12.32
C LEU A 190 2.34 -12.92 13.85
N GLN A 191 1.69 -13.91 14.45
CA GLN A 191 1.61 -14.06 15.91
C GLN A 191 2.99 -14.31 16.53
N HIS A 192 3.78 -15.20 15.93
CA HIS A 192 5.16 -15.46 16.37
C HIS A 192 6.01 -14.19 16.28
N LEU A 193 5.93 -13.45 15.17
CA LEU A 193 6.64 -12.19 15.01
C LEU A 193 6.22 -11.15 16.05
N LYS A 194 4.91 -10.97 16.29
CA LYS A 194 4.39 -10.03 17.30
C LYS A 194 4.88 -10.35 18.71
N LYS A 195 5.03 -11.63 19.03
CA LYS A 195 5.46 -12.08 20.37
C LYS A 195 6.96 -11.95 20.60
N HIS A 196 7.78 -12.20 19.58
CA HIS A 196 9.22 -12.37 19.77
C HIS A 196 10.08 -11.28 19.10
N TYR A 197 9.50 -10.45 18.22
CA TYR A 197 10.26 -9.54 17.38
C TYR A 197 9.65 -8.14 17.30
N ASN A 198 10.52 -7.15 17.09
CA ASN A 198 10.07 -5.80 16.77
C ASN A 198 9.71 -5.72 15.27
N LEU A 199 8.41 -5.70 14.96
CA LEU A 199 7.91 -5.60 13.58
C LEU A 199 8.43 -4.36 12.82
N ARG A 200 8.87 -3.30 13.51
CA ARG A 200 9.53 -2.14 12.88
C ARG A 200 10.91 -2.44 12.33
N GLN A 201 11.48 -3.61 12.62
CA GLN A 201 12.72 -4.07 12.03
C GLN A 201 12.48 -5.05 10.89
N VAL A 202 11.24 -5.46 10.62
CA VAL A 202 10.94 -6.30 9.45
C VAL A 202 10.99 -5.43 8.19
N LEU A 203 11.73 -5.90 7.19
CA LEU A 203 11.81 -5.30 5.87
C LEU A 203 10.64 -5.78 5.01
N TYR A 204 10.48 -7.10 4.89
CA TYR A 204 9.36 -7.73 4.20
C TYR A 204 9.04 -9.12 4.77
N ILE A 205 7.79 -9.55 4.55
CA ILE A 205 7.36 -10.94 4.67
C ILE A 205 7.12 -11.45 3.25
N GLY A 206 7.83 -12.48 2.86
CA GLY A 206 7.83 -13.01 1.51
C GLY A 206 7.39 -14.46 1.46
N ILE A 207 6.82 -14.84 0.33
CA ILE A 207 6.40 -16.20 0.04
C ILE A 207 7.06 -16.58 -1.27
N ASP A 208 7.84 -17.65 -1.25
CA ASP A 208 8.53 -18.21 -2.41
C ASP A 208 8.61 -19.72 -2.28
N LYS A 209 8.68 -20.43 -3.42
CA LYS A 209 9.12 -21.82 -3.43
C LYS A 209 10.62 -21.82 -3.66
N ASN A 210 11.36 -22.44 -2.75
CA ASN A 210 12.80 -22.53 -2.88
C ASN A 210 13.27 -23.93 -2.51
N ARG A 211 14.40 -24.34 -3.08
CA ARG A 211 15.02 -25.61 -2.71
C ARG A 211 15.56 -25.46 -1.29
N ARG A 212 15.03 -26.27 -0.37
CA ARG A 212 15.58 -26.38 0.99
C ARG A 212 16.84 -27.23 0.90
N TRP A 213 17.99 -26.63 1.11
CA TRP A 213 19.26 -27.36 1.22
C TRP A 213 19.57 -27.59 2.69
N GLY A 214 19.79 -28.85 3.09
CA GLY A 214 20.32 -29.18 4.41
C GLY A 214 19.37 -28.93 5.59
N LEU A 215 18.10 -28.63 5.35
CA LEU A 215 17.10 -28.49 6.41
C LEU A 215 16.64 -29.87 6.86
N LYS A 216 16.84 -30.18 8.14
CA LYS A 216 16.23 -31.35 8.77
C LYS A 216 14.74 -31.13 8.91
N GLY A 217 13.94 -32.02 8.36
CA GLY A 217 12.51 -32.05 8.61
C GLY A 217 12.20 -32.39 10.06
N PRO A 218 10.92 -32.34 10.46
CA PRO A 218 10.46 -32.80 11.78
C PRO A 218 10.83 -34.27 12.06
N ASP A 219 11.03 -35.05 11.00
CA ASP A 219 11.47 -36.44 10.97
C ASP A 219 13.00 -36.62 11.09
N GLY A 220 13.77 -35.51 11.17
CA GLY A 220 15.22 -35.53 11.24
C GLY A 220 15.94 -35.80 9.92
N LEU A 221 15.21 -35.98 8.81
CA LEU A 221 15.77 -36.26 7.49
C LEU A 221 16.10 -34.96 6.73
N VAL A 222 17.17 -35.00 5.94
CA VAL A 222 17.53 -33.88 5.06
C VAL A 222 16.68 -33.96 3.79
N HIS A 223 15.73 -33.05 3.68
CA HIS A 223 14.87 -32.98 2.50
C HIS A 223 15.49 -32.04 1.46
N ASN A 224 15.77 -32.55 0.26
CA ASN A 224 16.23 -31.78 -0.90
C ASN A 224 15.07 -31.47 -1.86
N GLU A 225 13.94 -31.06 -1.29
CA GLU A 225 12.71 -30.79 -2.04
C GLU A 225 12.47 -29.29 -2.18
N VAL A 226 11.74 -28.93 -3.25
CA VAL A 226 11.27 -27.56 -3.45
C VAL A 226 10.01 -27.40 -2.62
N MET A 227 10.11 -26.58 -1.58
CA MET A 227 9.04 -26.38 -0.61
C MET A 227 8.56 -24.94 -0.65
N LEU A 228 7.28 -24.74 -0.36
CA LEU A 228 6.69 -23.42 -0.18
C LEU A 228 7.14 -22.88 1.18
N ASP A 229 7.75 -21.71 1.17
CA ASP A 229 8.33 -21.08 2.35
C ASP A 229 7.71 -19.71 2.60
N ILE A 230 7.57 -19.36 3.87
CA ILE A 230 7.37 -17.97 4.28
C ILE A 230 8.69 -17.48 4.85
N ARG A 231 9.24 -16.41 4.27
CA ARG A 231 10.49 -15.77 4.69
C ARG A 231 10.21 -14.42 5.29
N VAL A 232 10.79 -14.15 6.45
CA VAL A 232 10.73 -12.83 7.08
C VAL A 232 12.13 -12.28 7.10
N VAL A 233 12.36 -11.18 6.40
CA VAL A 233 13.67 -10.53 6.32
C VAL A 233 13.64 -9.26 7.15
N PHE A 234 14.68 -9.05 7.95
CA PHE A 234 14.83 -7.85 8.76
C PHE A 234 15.64 -6.78 8.02
N ASN A 235 15.47 -5.52 8.43
CA ASN A 235 16.18 -4.38 7.90
C ASN A 235 17.69 -4.62 7.92
N GLY A 236 18.36 -4.27 6.82
CA GLY A 236 19.78 -4.56 6.60
C GLY A 236 20.05 -5.95 6.01
N GLY A 237 19.08 -6.86 5.95
CA GLY A 237 19.23 -8.17 5.31
C GLY A 237 20.10 -9.18 6.08
N HIS A 238 20.78 -8.75 7.13
CA HIS A 238 21.66 -9.57 7.98
C HIS A 238 20.93 -10.63 8.81
N ARG A 239 19.60 -10.56 8.88
CA ARG A 239 18.80 -11.52 9.65
C ARG A 239 17.56 -11.91 8.86
N SER A 240 17.29 -13.20 8.80
CA SER A 240 16.07 -13.74 8.20
C SER A 240 15.54 -14.93 8.99
N LEU A 241 14.21 -15.03 9.05
CA LEU A 241 13.50 -16.16 9.62
C LEU A 241 12.81 -16.91 8.48
N LYS A 242 12.75 -18.22 8.61
CA LYS A 242 12.12 -19.09 7.63
C LYS A 242 11.07 -19.96 8.31
N TYR A 243 9.92 -20.07 7.67
CA TYR A 243 8.77 -20.83 8.14
C TYR A 243 8.23 -21.70 7.01
N ASP A 244 7.53 -22.75 7.38
CA ASP A 244 6.81 -23.58 6.42
C ASP A 244 5.59 -22.84 5.86
N GLY A 245 5.46 -22.79 4.54
CA GLY A 245 4.38 -22.05 3.88
C GLY A 245 3.00 -22.70 3.99
N ARG A 246 2.92 -23.97 4.40
CA ARG A 246 1.64 -24.70 4.59
C ARG A 246 1.20 -24.69 6.04
N THR A 247 2.13 -24.90 6.98
CA THR A 247 1.81 -25.02 8.41
C THR A 247 2.10 -23.77 9.23
N GLY A 248 2.98 -22.88 8.74
CA GLY A 248 3.47 -21.72 9.47
C GLY A 248 4.48 -22.07 10.57
N ASP A 249 4.95 -23.31 10.62
CA ASP A 249 5.95 -23.73 11.60
C ASP A 249 7.29 -23.06 11.36
N PHE A 250 7.92 -22.62 12.44
CA PHE A 250 9.26 -22.06 12.38
C PHE A 250 10.28 -23.14 12.02
N LEU A 251 11.11 -22.86 11.02
CA LEU A 251 12.10 -23.83 10.51
C LEU A 251 13.51 -23.45 10.95
N GLN A 252 13.90 -22.21 10.71
CA GLN A 252 15.25 -21.74 11.01
C GLN A 252 15.33 -20.22 11.08
N GLU A 253 16.35 -19.76 11.77
CA GLU A 253 16.85 -18.40 11.73
C GLU A 253 18.23 -18.40 11.07
N LYS A 254 18.47 -17.43 10.19
CA LYS A 254 19.78 -17.18 9.59
C LYS A 254 20.24 -15.78 9.95
N VAL A 255 21.49 -15.70 10.40
CA VAL A 255 22.23 -14.45 10.63
C VAL A 255 23.42 -14.46 9.68
N TYR A 256 23.59 -13.37 8.91
CA TYR A 256 24.62 -13.19 7.89
C TYR A 256 25.65 -12.14 8.32
#